data_AF-A0A8H5IQF1-F1
#
_entry.id   AF-A0A8H5IQF1-F1
#
_cell.length_a   1.000
_cell.length_b   1.000
_cell.length_c   1.000
_cell.angle_alpha   90.00
_cell.angle_beta   90.00
_cell.angle_gamma   90.00
#
_symmetry.space_group_name_H-M   'P 1'
#
loop_
_entity.id
_entity.type
_entity.pdbx_description
1 polymer ?
#
loop_
_entity_poly.entity_id
_entity_poly.type
_entity_poly.pdbx_seq_one_letter_code
_entity_poly.pdbx_strand_id
1 'polypeptide(L)'
;MLKNGLITFELLWALWKPDTLVYATTYGNASEPRVFKVESAHLHHSVMRGSYYHIEGKYMEFDGKRFGYGNTSVEIDGFQGAKKIKSLPCYPLECHHNEQKLRLDLIERGKKFASLSGVHYKSYKGIAFMKRRNGSVMKFNIQSSRVMIDPTIFRKTNPNYSVSTVKPKDPDIIEEETSESDSGNCACGSDSEGAGMVKFVKKVYKDENGDVHMVSFPKSLVKDEPGNAELDELPSKNVEGDDDEDVDTVDFTDEDYLIASPVVLGFSFSEKQWLEFAVSCVNEIKWNEKAWDSLVLEDGTKDLIKALVKSRKYHAANTIDDVIQGKGKGLVTVLHGPPGTGKTLTAEGIGELLQCPLYMVSAGELGTDSRFLEAELQKILDICHAWGAILLLDEADVFLEKRNMHDIHRNALVSIFLRQLEYFQGILFLTTNRVETFDEAFQSRIHIALRYDNLKSPAKRAIFKMFLDRVHKLGKLKVEPLTEDDLDLLSKQALNGREIKNVVGSAQDLAVNKGEALSMRHIRQVLEVHAKFGRDLKGGPGYEDAMRSYF
;
A
#
# COMPACT_ATOMS: atom_id res chain seq x y z
N MET A 1 -14.90 -41.88 24.12
CA MET A 1 -14.29 -41.29 22.91
C MET A 1 -13.87 -39.84 23.13
N LEU A 2 -14.77 -38.93 23.53
CA LEU A 2 -14.45 -37.52 23.83
C LEU A 2 -13.35 -37.33 24.91
N LYS A 3 -13.38 -38.11 26.00
CA LYS A 3 -12.32 -38.11 27.04
C LYS A 3 -10.92 -38.51 26.52
N ASN A 4 -10.86 -39.20 25.37
CA ASN A 4 -9.61 -39.60 24.72
C ASN A 4 -9.27 -38.67 23.54
N GLY A 5 -10.00 -37.57 23.35
CA GLY A 5 -9.80 -36.61 22.25
C GLY A 5 -10.15 -37.15 20.86
N LEU A 6 -10.99 -38.19 20.78
CA LEU A 6 -11.42 -38.84 19.55
C LEU A 6 -12.90 -38.57 19.26
N ILE A 7 -13.23 -38.36 17.99
CA ILE A 7 -14.60 -38.11 17.52
C ILE A 7 -14.89 -38.83 16.19
N THR A 8 -16.14 -39.22 16.00
CA THR A 8 -16.69 -39.75 14.75
C THR A 8 -17.46 -38.67 14.01
N PHE A 9 -17.58 -38.79 12.68
CA PHE A 9 -18.26 -37.77 11.86
C PHE A 9 -19.71 -37.51 12.30
N GLU A 10 -20.46 -38.55 12.66
CA GLU A 10 -21.86 -38.45 13.12
C GLU A 10 -22.04 -37.64 14.41
N LEU A 11 -21.00 -37.52 15.23
CA LEU A 11 -21.04 -36.82 16.51
C LEU A 11 -20.43 -35.41 16.43
N LEU A 12 -20.01 -34.95 15.25
CA LEU A 12 -19.38 -33.62 15.08
C LEU A 12 -20.28 -32.49 15.56
N TRP A 13 -21.59 -32.58 15.33
CA TRP A 13 -22.55 -31.55 15.74
C TRP A 13 -22.48 -31.24 17.26
N ALA A 14 -22.09 -32.23 18.08
CA ALA A 14 -22.01 -32.05 19.53
C ALA A 14 -20.85 -31.15 19.99
N LEU A 15 -19.87 -30.87 19.11
CA LEU A 15 -18.77 -29.94 19.39
C LEU A 15 -19.16 -28.46 19.18
N TRP A 16 -20.20 -28.19 18.41
CA TRP A 16 -20.50 -26.85 17.87
C TRP A 16 -21.66 -26.18 18.61
N LYS A 17 -21.52 -25.94 19.92
CA LYS A 17 -22.50 -25.13 20.64
C LYS A 17 -22.37 -23.66 20.19
N PRO A 18 -23.48 -22.91 20.10
CA PRO A 18 -23.42 -21.47 19.85
C PRO A 18 -22.47 -20.77 20.81
N ASP A 19 -21.74 -19.77 20.30
CA ASP A 19 -20.71 -18.97 20.99
C ASP A 19 -19.48 -19.74 21.49
N THR A 20 -19.32 -21.01 21.11
CA THR A 20 -18.08 -21.76 21.38
C THR A 20 -16.91 -21.14 20.61
N LEU A 21 -15.78 -20.92 21.29
CA LEU A 21 -14.54 -20.47 20.66
C LEU A 21 -13.88 -21.62 19.90
N VAL A 22 -13.68 -21.42 18.60
CA VAL A 22 -13.15 -22.44 17.70
C VAL A 22 -11.82 -22.00 17.12
N TYR A 23 -10.83 -22.87 17.25
CA TYR A 23 -9.54 -22.75 16.59
C TYR A 23 -9.64 -23.17 15.13
N ALA A 24 -9.04 -22.39 14.24
CA ALA A 24 -8.81 -22.74 12.84
C ALA A 24 -7.49 -22.14 12.33
N THR A 25 -7.07 -22.52 11.12
CA THR A 25 -5.91 -21.92 10.44
C THR A 25 -6.35 -20.89 9.40
N THR A 26 -5.64 -19.78 9.29
CA THR A 26 -5.92 -18.74 8.28
C THR A 26 -5.52 -19.24 6.90
N TYR A 27 -6.50 -19.44 6.01
CA TYR A 27 -6.29 -19.94 4.63
C TYR A 27 -5.41 -21.20 4.54
N GLY A 28 -5.59 -22.13 5.50
CA GLY A 28 -4.82 -23.38 5.58
C GLY A 28 -3.35 -23.19 5.96
N ASN A 29 -2.96 -22.01 6.47
CA ASN A 29 -1.60 -21.79 6.98
C ASN A 29 -1.55 -22.03 8.49
N ALA A 30 -0.81 -23.06 8.90
CA ALA A 30 -0.65 -23.43 10.31
C ALA A 30 0.14 -22.37 11.12
N SER A 31 0.96 -21.54 10.47
CA SER A 31 1.70 -20.47 11.17
C SER A 31 0.82 -19.31 11.60
N GLU A 32 -0.37 -19.18 11.00
CA GLU A 32 -1.32 -18.10 11.25
C GLU A 32 -2.61 -18.67 11.85
N PRO A 33 -2.63 -18.99 13.15
CA PRO A 33 -3.83 -19.47 13.81
C PRO A 33 -4.90 -18.38 13.86
N ARG A 34 -6.18 -18.75 13.88
CA ARG A 34 -7.29 -17.83 14.11
C ARG A 34 -8.31 -18.48 15.03
N VAL A 35 -9.06 -17.64 15.74
CA VAL A 35 -10.19 -18.06 16.56
C VAL A 35 -11.43 -17.28 16.15
N PHE A 36 -12.60 -17.94 16.16
CA PHE A 36 -13.89 -17.32 15.91
C PHE A 36 -14.95 -17.94 16.83
N LYS A 37 -16.06 -17.22 17.04
CA LYS A 37 -17.22 -17.71 17.81
C LYS A 37 -18.20 -18.40 16.87
N VAL A 38 -18.62 -19.61 17.18
CA VAL A 38 -19.59 -20.37 16.37
C VAL A 38 -20.96 -19.68 16.42
N GLU A 39 -21.57 -19.50 15.25
CA GLU A 39 -22.95 -19.02 15.11
C GLU A 39 -23.88 -20.20 14.82
N SER A 40 -23.51 -21.02 13.83
CA SER A 40 -24.29 -22.17 13.41
C SER A 40 -23.39 -23.28 12.84
N ALA A 41 -23.88 -24.51 12.84
CA ALA A 41 -23.23 -25.62 12.16
C ALA A 41 -24.28 -26.47 11.45
N HIS A 42 -24.14 -26.59 10.13
CA HIS A 42 -25.10 -27.28 9.27
C HIS A 42 -24.45 -28.50 8.61
N LEU A 43 -25.19 -29.60 8.53
CA LEU A 43 -24.80 -30.76 7.75
C LEU A 43 -25.31 -30.59 6.32
N HIS A 44 -24.39 -30.49 5.36
CA HIS A 44 -24.70 -30.44 3.94
C HIS A 44 -24.37 -31.78 3.27
N HIS A 45 -25.08 -32.06 2.18
CA HIS A 45 -24.81 -33.21 1.33
C HIS A 45 -24.61 -32.74 -0.10
N SER A 46 -23.49 -33.12 -0.70
CA SER A 46 -23.18 -32.87 -2.10
C SER A 46 -23.03 -34.18 -2.85
N VAL A 47 -23.62 -34.26 -4.04
CA VAL A 47 -23.60 -35.46 -4.90
C VAL A 47 -22.16 -35.90 -5.24
N MET A 48 -21.23 -34.95 -5.38
CA MET A 48 -19.83 -35.25 -5.71
C MET A 48 -18.91 -35.40 -4.48
N ARG A 49 -19.17 -34.63 -3.41
CA ARG A 49 -18.26 -34.53 -2.24
C ARG A 49 -18.73 -35.34 -1.02
N GLY A 50 -19.94 -35.88 -1.07
CA GLY A 50 -20.58 -36.58 0.05
C GLY A 50 -21.11 -35.61 1.10
N SER A 51 -21.30 -36.12 2.32
CA SER A 51 -21.76 -35.33 3.45
C SER A 51 -20.59 -34.57 4.10
N TYR A 52 -20.77 -33.28 4.34
CA TYR A 52 -19.78 -32.40 4.98
C TYR A 52 -20.47 -31.44 5.96
N TYR A 53 -19.76 -31.06 7.03
CA TYR A 53 -20.25 -30.03 7.95
C TYR A 53 -19.77 -28.66 7.51
N HIS A 54 -20.69 -27.71 7.43
CA HIS A 54 -20.41 -26.28 7.21
C HIS A 54 -20.58 -25.56 8.55
N ILE A 55 -19.48 -25.03 9.08
CA ILE A 55 -19.46 -24.34 10.38
C ILE A 55 -19.31 -22.86 10.11
N GLU A 56 -20.31 -22.08 10.50
CA GLU A 56 -20.32 -20.63 10.37
C GLU A 56 -19.98 -20.00 11.71
N GLY A 57 -19.26 -18.89 11.66
CA GLY A 57 -18.95 -18.14 12.85
C GLY A 57 -18.64 -16.68 12.61
N LYS A 58 -18.70 -15.94 13.71
CA LYS A 58 -18.42 -14.52 13.78
C LYS A 58 -17.02 -14.27 14.35
N TYR A 59 -16.33 -13.29 13.79
CA TYR A 59 -15.03 -12.83 14.25
C TYR A 59 -14.98 -11.30 14.18
N MET A 60 -14.09 -10.67 14.95
CA MET A 60 -13.98 -9.21 14.97
C MET A 60 -13.20 -8.72 13.75
N GLU A 61 -13.78 -7.78 13.01
CA GLU A 61 -13.26 -7.21 11.78
C GLU A 61 -13.38 -5.68 11.81
N PHE A 62 -12.53 -5.02 11.03
CA PHE A 62 -12.56 -3.56 10.84
C PHE A 62 -12.84 -3.25 9.37
N ASP A 63 -13.90 -2.49 9.09
CA ASP A 63 -14.29 -2.18 7.70
C ASP A 63 -13.59 -0.96 7.09
N GLY A 64 -12.75 -0.27 7.87
CA GLY A 64 -12.14 1.00 7.48
C GLY A 64 -12.75 2.21 8.19
N LYS A 65 -13.95 2.07 8.76
CA LYS A 65 -14.65 3.11 9.52
C LYS A 65 -14.94 2.67 10.94
N ARG A 66 -15.48 1.47 11.14
CA ARG A 66 -15.94 0.96 12.43
C ARG A 66 -15.53 -0.50 12.63
N PHE A 67 -15.44 -0.90 13.89
CA PHE A 67 -15.28 -2.30 14.27
C PHE A 67 -16.63 -2.99 14.36
N GLY A 68 -16.68 -4.27 13.98
CA GLY A 68 -17.83 -5.12 14.27
C GLY A 68 -17.58 -6.56 13.84
N TYR A 69 -18.64 -7.30 13.55
CA TYR A 69 -18.53 -8.74 13.30
C TYR A 69 -18.51 -9.06 11.80
N GLY A 70 -17.45 -9.77 11.38
CA GLY A 70 -17.36 -10.43 10.10
C GLY A 70 -17.74 -11.91 10.19
N ASN A 71 -18.25 -12.46 9.09
CA ASN A 71 -18.60 -13.88 8.99
C ASN A 71 -17.45 -14.67 8.37
N THR A 72 -17.19 -15.86 8.91
CA THR A 72 -16.27 -16.85 8.33
C THR A 72 -16.94 -18.21 8.34
N SER A 73 -16.59 -19.05 7.39
CA SER A 73 -17.01 -20.45 7.39
C SER A 73 -15.84 -21.40 7.20
N VAL A 74 -15.95 -22.59 7.80
CA VAL A 74 -14.99 -23.68 7.66
C VAL A 74 -15.75 -24.95 7.38
N GLU A 75 -15.28 -25.71 6.40
CA GLU A 75 -15.88 -26.98 6.00
C GLU A 75 -15.07 -28.15 6.56
N ILE A 76 -15.77 -29.17 7.06
CA ILE A 76 -15.19 -30.44 7.48
C ILE A 76 -15.77 -31.56 6.62
N ASP A 77 -14.92 -32.16 5.79
CA ASP A 77 -15.30 -33.29 4.95
C ASP A 77 -15.65 -34.54 5.77
N GLY A 78 -16.57 -35.33 5.22
CA GLY A 78 -16.91 -36.66 5.72
C GLY A 78 -15.67 -37.54 5.92
N PHE A 79 -15.59 -38.21 7.07
CA PHE A 79 -14.53 -39.19 7.34
C PHE A 79 -15.08 -40.44 8.01
N GLN A 80 -14.43 -41.57 7.74
CA GLN A 80 -14.77 -42.85 8.33
C GLN A 80 -13.92 -43.13 9.57
N GLY A 81 -14.53 -43.75 10.59
CA GLY A 81 -13.88 -44.09 11.85
C GLY A 81 -13.68 -42.90 12.79
N ALA A 82 -12.94 -43.15 13.88
CA ALA A 82 -12.64 -42.13 14.88
C ALA A 82 -11.36 -41.37 14.51
N LYS A 83 -11.45 -40.04 14.39
CA LYS A 83 -10.28 -39.14 14.22
C LYS A 83 -10.01 -38.36 15.49
N LYS A 84 -8.76 -37.91 15.66
CA LYS A 84 -8.41 -36.97 16.73
C LYS A 84 -9.06 -35.63 16.44
N ILE A 85 -9.71 -35.02 17.44
CA ILE A 85 -10.36 -33.70 17.31
C ILE A 85 -9.36 -32.66 16.76
N LYS A 86 -8.10 -32.72 17.22
CA LYS A 86 -7.00 -31.84 16.81
C LYS A 86 -6.56 -31.96 15.34
N SER A 87 -6.93 -33.05 14.68
CA SER A 87 -6.60 -33.29 13.27
C SER A 87 -7.65 -32.72 12.31
N LEU A 88 -8.74 -32.18 12.86
CA LEU A 88 -9.79 -31.51 12.07
C LEU A 88 -9.31 -30.13 11.61
N PRO A 89 -9.83 -29.60 10.48
CA PRO A 89 -9.52 -28.25 10.00
C PRO A 89 -9.83 -27.14 11.02
N CYS A 90 -10.87 -27.35 11.83
CA CYS A 90 -11.19 -26.52 12.98
C CYS A 90 -11.68 -27.39 14.14
N TYR A 91 -11.52 -26.91 15.38
CA TYR A 91 -11.95 -27.60 16.59
C TYR A 91 -12.07 -26.63 17.79
N PRO A 92 -12.84 -26.97 18.84
CA PRO A 92 -12.96 -26.12 20.03
C PRO A 92 -11.60 -25.80 20.67
N LEU A 93 -11.40 -24.52 21.03
CA LEU A 93 -10.12 -24.00 21.53
C LEU A 93 -9.62 -24.75 22.78
N GLU A 94 -10.53 -25.18 23.66
CA GLU A 94 -10.26 -25.96 24.88
C GLU A 94 -9.51 -27.27 24.61
N CYS A 95 -9.65 -27.82 23.41
CA CYS A 95 -8.96 -29.05 23.06
C CYS A 95 -7.48 -28.82 22.72
N HIS A 96 -7.02 -27.58 22.51
CA HIS A 96 -5.66 -27.28 22.05
C HIS A 96 -4.59 -27.59 23.12
N HIS A 97 -3.43 -28.17 22.73
CA HIS A 97 -2.38 -28.56 23.70
C HIS A 97 -1.81 -27.39 24.50
N ASN A 98 -1.64 -26.23 23.86
CA ASN A 98 -1.08 -25.01 24.45
C ASN A 98 -2.12 -23.87 24.42
N GLU A 99 -3.32 -24.12 24.92
CA GLU A 99 -4.41 -23.15 24.91
C GLU A 99 -4.02 -21.82 25.57
N GLN A 100 -3.40 -21.85 26.75
CA GLN A 100 -3.04 -20.63 27.49
C GLN A 100 -2.08 -19.74 26.70
N LYS A 101 -1.01 -20.32 26.14
CA LYS A 101 -0.05 -19.58 25.31
C LYS A 101 -0.73 -19.03 24.06
N LEU A 102 -1.52 -19.87 23.38
CA LEU A 102 -2.22 -19.46 22.18
C LEU A 102 -3.19 -18.30 22.44
N ARG A 103 -3.93 -18.32 23.56
CA ARG A 103 -4.80 -17.20 23.95
C ARG A 103 -4.02 -15.91 24.13
N LEU A 104 -2.89 -15.95 24.86
CA LEU A 104 -2.04 -14.77 25.04
C LEU A 104 -1.52 -14.23 23.70
N ASP A 105 -0.94 -15.10 22.86
CA ASP A 105 -0.40 -14.73 21.55
C ASP A 105 -1.50 -14.11 20.64
N LEU A 106 -2.73 -14.66 20.68
CA LEU A 106 -3.86 -14.15 19.92
C LEU A 106 -4.40 -12.83 20.45
N ILE A 107 -4.45 -12.63 21.77
CA ILE A 107 -4.86 -11.36 22.39
C ILE A 107 -3.84 -10.27 22.05
N GLU A 108 -2.55 -10.54 22.14
CA GLU A 108 -1.50 -9.60 21.73
C GLU A 108 -1.63 -9.22 20.25
N ARG A 109 -1.88 -10.21 19.38
CA ARG A 109 -2.15 -9.96 17.97
C ARG A 109 -3.44 -9.16 17.75
N GLY A 110 -4.49 -9.42 18.52
CA GLY A 110 -5.75 -8.69 18.47
C GLY A 110 -5.59 -7.22 18.87
N LYS A 111 -4.80 -6.95 19.92
CA LYS A 111 -4.42 -5.58 20.30
C LYS A 111 -3.65 -4.89 19.19
N LYS A 112 -2.73 -5.61 18.54
CA LYS A 112 -2.01 -5.09 17.36
C LYS A 112 -2.94 -4.83 16.19
N PHE A 113 -3.90 -5.71 15.92
CA PHE A 113 -4.92 -5.51 14.88
C PHE A 113 -5.72 -4.23 15.16
N ALA A 114 -6.19 -4.05 16.40
CA ALA A 114 -6.91 -2.85 16.80
C ALA A 114 -6.05 -1.58 16.65
N SER A 115 -4.76 -1.62 17.00
CA SER A 115 -3.84 -0.48 16.82
C SER A 115 -3.55 -0.13 15.35
N LEU A 116 -3.84 -1.05 14.43
CA LEU A 116 -3.70 -0.86 12.98
C LEU A 116 -5.02 -0.41 12.33
N SER A 117 -6.01 0.05 13.12
CA SER A 117 -7.21 0.71 12.59
C SER A 117 -6.85 2.02 11.91
N GLY A 118 -7.48 2.28 10.77
CA GLY A 118 -7.21 3.45 9.95
C GLY A 118 -6.10 3.21 8.92
N VAL A 119 -5.32 4.25 8.66
CA VAL A 119 -4.36 4.30 7.55
C VAL A 119 -2.93 4.30 8.08
N HIS A 120 -2.17 3.22 7.84
CA HIS A 120 -0.83 3.02 8.41
C HIS A 120 0.21 2.66 7.37
N TYR A 121 1.36 3.34 7.40
CA TYR A 121 2.52 2.98 6.58
C TYR A 121 3.49 2.10 7.37
N LYS A 122 3.62 0.83 6.98
CA LYS A 122 4.39 -0.18 7.73
C LYS A 122 5.33 -1.00 6.83
N SER A 123 6.21 -1.77 7.45
CA SER A 123 7.02 -2.78 6.76
C SER A 123 6.37 -4.16 6.89
N TYR A 124 6.45 -4.97 5.85
CA TYR A 124 5.92 -6.33 5.84
C TYR A 124 6.98 -7.35 5.41
N LYS A 125 7.02 -8.46 6.14
CA LYS A 125 7.85 -9.62 5.82
C LYS A 125 7.12 -10.90 6.19
N GLY A 126 6.68 -11.65 5.20
CA GLY A 126 5.91 -12.87 5.41
C GLY A 126 5.04 -13.23 4.21
N ILE A 127 4.08 -14.12 4.45
CA ILE A 127 3.14 -14.58 3.42
C ILE A 127 1.92 -13.68 3.44
N ALA A 128 1.65 -12.97 2.34
CA ALA A 128 0.41 -12.24 2.12
C ALA A 128 -0.57 -13.09 1.29
N PHE A 129 -1.85 -12.76 1.37
CA PHE A 129 -2.92 -13.54 0.73
C PHE A 129 -3.74 -12.68 -0.24
N MET A 130 -4.26 -13.30 -1.28
CA MET A 130 -5.26 -12.68 -2.16
C MET A 130 -6.33 -13.71 -2.53
N LYS A 131 -7.59 -13.39 -2.23
CA LYS A 131 -8.73 -14.21 -2.63
C LYS A 131 -9.06 -13.95 -4.09
N ARG A 132 -9.24 -15.03 -4.85
CA ARG A 132 -9.78 -14.97 -6.21
C ARG A 132 -11.31 -15.04 -6.19
N ARG A 133 -11.94 -14.59 -7.27
CA ARG A 133 -13.40 -14.66 -7.46
C ARG A 133 -13.97 -16.09 -7.38
N ASN A 134 -13.15 -17.11 -7.67
CA ASN A 134 -13.55 -18.52 -7.58
C ASN A 134 -13.40 -19.12 -6.15
N GLY A 135 -13.09 -18.31 -5.14
CA GLY A 135 -12.89 -18.75 -3.76
C GLY A 135 -11.50 -19.31 -3.44
N SER A 136 -10.62 -19.49 -4.43
CA SER A 136 -9.23 -19.92 -4.17
C SER A 136 -8.38 -18.77 -3.61
N VAL A 137 -7.43 -19.11 -2.73
CA VAL A 137 -6.52 -18.14 -2.09
C VAL A 137 -5.13 -18.28 -2.69
N MET A 138 -4.61 -17.19 -3.27
CA MET A 138 -3.22 -17.10 -3.68
C MET A 138 -2.34 -16.63 -2.53
N LYS A 139 -1.12 -17.15 -2.46
CA LYS A 139 -0.13 -16.83 -1.43
C LYS A 139 1.04 -16.12 -2.08
N PHE A 140 1.40 -14.95 -1.56
CA PHE A 140 2.54 -14.15 -2.01
C PHE A 140 3.60 -14.16 -0.90
N ASN A 141 4.80 -14.63 -1.22
CA ASN A 141 5.90 -14.62 -0.25
C ASN A 141 6.70 -13.32 -0.39
N ILE A 142 6.48 -12.39 0.54
CA ILE A 142 7.09 -11.07 0.53
C ILE A 142 8.31 -11.09 1.45
N GLN A 143 9.52 -10.97 0.87
CA GLN A 143 10.77 -11.02 1.63
C GLN A 143 10.99 -9.78 2.50
N SER A 144 10.72 -8.60 1.93
CA SER A 144 10.77 -7.30 2.61
C SER A 144 10.12 -6.28 1.70
N SER A 145 8.97 -5.74 2.10
CA SER A 145 8.30 -4.68 1.35
C SER A 145 7.78 -3.61 2.30
N ARG A 146 7.52 -2.44 1.75
CA ARG A 146 6.74 -1.40 2.41
C ARG A 146 5.29 -1.61 2.01
N VAL A 147 4.38 -1.49 2.97
CA VAL A 147 2.95 -1.71 2.75
C VAL A 147 2.15 -0.56 3.33
N MET A 148 1.06 -0.21 2.65
CA MET A 148 0.06 0.68 3.19
C MET A 148 -1.12 -0.14 3.68
N ILE A 149 -1.40 -0.09 4.98
CA ILE A 149 -2.61 -0.70 5.56
C ILE A 149 -3.70 0.34 5.44
N ASP A 150 -4.71 0.04 4.63
CA ASP A 150 -5.83 0.93 4.35
C ASP A 150 -7.03 0.10 3.87
N PRO A 151 -7.88 -0.34 4.82
CA PRO A 151 -9.07 -1.11 4.49
C PRO A 151 -10.10 -0.32 3.68
N THR A 152 -10.15 1.00 3.86
CA THR A 152 -11.12 1.88 3.20
C THR A 152 -10.86 1.97 1.71
N ILE A 153 -9.63 2.32 1.32
CA ILE A 153 -9.25 2.38 -0.10
C ILE A 153 -9.21 0.97 -0.69
N PHE A 154 -8.78 -0.06 0.06
CA PHE A 154 -8.85 -1.45 -0.42
C PHE A 154 -10.25 -1.82 -0.92
N ARG A 155 -11.29 -1.53 -0.12
CA ARG A 155 -12.69 -1.83 -0.46
C ARG A 155 -13.20 -0.97 -1.61
N LYS A 156 -12.85 0.32 -1.64
CA LYS A 156 -13.21 1.24 -2.72
C LYS A 156 -12.61 0.81 -4.06
N THR A 157 -11.33 0.40 -4.07
CA THR A 157 -10.64 -0.05 -5.29
C THR A 157 -11.06 -1.46 -5.71
N ASN A 158 -11.47 -2.31 -4.76
CA ASN A 158 -11.85 -3.70 -5.03
C ASN A 158 -13.29 -4.00 -4.55
N PRO A 159 -14.33 -3.40 -5.16
CA PRO A 159 -15.71 -3.54 -4.69
C PRO A 159 -16.25 -4.99 -4.80
N ASN A 160 -15.67 -5.80 -5.68
CA ASN A 160 -16.05 -7.20 -5.89
C ASN A 160 -15.17 -8.21 -5.13
N TYR A 161 -14.31 -7.73 -4.22
CA TYR A 161 -13.46 -8.61 -3.42
C TYR A 161 -14.25 -9.19 -2.24
N SER A 162 -14.04 -10.48 -1.96
CA SER A 162 -14.73 -11.20 -0.88
C SER A 162 -14.19 -10.81 0.50
N VAL A 163 -14.65 -9.66 0.99
CA VAL A 163 -14.45 -9.18 2.36
C VAL A 163 -15.72 -9.43 3.17
N SER A 164 -15.58 -9.78 4.45
CA SER A 164 -16.72 -9.89 5.36
C SER A 164 -17.33 -8.50 5.58
N THR A 165 -18.64 -8.40 5.41
CA THR A 165 -19.40 -7.20 5.77
C THR A 165 -19.49 -7.11 7.29
N VAL A 166 -19.18 -5.94 7.84
CA VAL A 166 -19.25 -5.72 9.27
C VAL A 166 -20.72 -5.52 9.63
N LYS A 167 -21.28 -6.41 10.45
CA LYS A 167 -22.60 -6.20 11.06
C LYS A 167 -22.44 -5.42 12.36
N PRO A 168 -23.35 -4.47 12.68
CA PRO A 168 -23.34 -3.78 13.97
C PRO A 168 -23.40 -4.78 15.13
N LYS A 169 -22.80 -4.42 16.28
CA LYS A 169 -22.84 -5.26 17.48
C LYS A 169 -24.28 -5.44 18.01
N ASP A 170 -25.16 -4.46 17.79
CA ASP A 170 -26.59 -4.53 18.10
C ASP A 170 -27.45 -4.21 16.86
N PRO A 171 -28.39 -5.08 16.46
CA PRO A 171 -29.31 -4.83 15.35
C PRO A 171 -30.40 -3.79 15.65
N ASP A 172 -30.53 -3.34 16.91
CA ASP A 172 -31.57 -2.40 17.35
C ASP A 172 -31.16 -0.91 17.28
N ILE A 173 -29.91 -0.61 16.94
CA ILE A 173 -29.46 0.76 16.69
C ILE A 173 -29.74 1.08 15.22
N ILE A 174 -30.95 1.58 14.94
CA ILE A 174 -31.27 2.22 13.66
C ILE A 174 -30.62 3.61 13.70
N GLU A 175 -29.39 3.74 13.19
CA GLU A 175 -28.88 5.06 12.80
C GLU A 175 -29.65 5.51 11.54
N GLU A 176 -30.08 6.77 11.52
CA GLU A 176 -30.70 7.40 10.35
C GLU A 176 -29.70 7.38 9.18
N GLU A 177 -29.80 6.36 8.31
CA GLU A 177 -29.08 6.36 7.04
C GLU A 177 -29.58 7.54 6.20
N THR A 178 -28.75 8.56 6.05
CA THR A 178 -28.84 9.51 4.95
C THR A 178 -28.69 8.73 3.66
N SER A 179 -29.83 8.46 3.02
CA SER A 179 -29.94 7.71 1.78
C SER A 179 -29.28 8.47 0.63
N GLU A 180 -28.05 8.12 0.31
CA GLU A 180 -27.52 8.24 -1.06
C GLU A 180 -27.21 6.83 -1.58
N SER A 181 -28.27 6.04 -1.76
CA SER A 181 -28.20 4.84 -2.58
C SER A 181 -28.40 5.23 -4.04
N ASP A 182 -27.28 5.40 -4.74
CA ASP A 182 -27.22 5.52 -6.19
C ASP A 182 -27.50 4.14 -6.81
N SER A 183 -28.79 3.78 -6.92
CA SER A 183 -29.21 2.56 -7.60
C SER A 183 -29.21 2.82 -9.11
N GLY A 184 -28.15 2.35 -9.77
CA GLY A 184 -28.07 2.26 -11.22
C GLY A 184 -29.28 1.51 -11.79
N ASN A 185 -30.14 2.27 -12.48
CA ASN A 185 -31.32 1.76 -13.14
C ASN A 185 -30.91 1.01 -14.40
N CYS A 186 -31.14 -0.30 -14.41
CA CYS A 186 -31.00 -1.15 -15.58
C CYS A 186 -32.19 -0.90 -16.51
N ALA A 187 -31.91 -0.47 -17.74
CA ALA A 187 -32.90 -0.25 -18.77
C ALA A 187 -33.48 -1.58 -19.26
N CYS A 188 -34.73 -1.86 -18.90
CA CYS A 188 -35.63 -2.68 -19.72
C CYS A 188 -37.00 -2.00 -19.73
N GLY A 189 -37.40 -1.51 -20.91
CA GLY A 189 -38.65 -0.80 -21.11
C GLY A 189 -39.86 -1.73 -21.15
N SER A 190 -40.91 -1.32 -20.47
CA SER A 190 -42.30 -1.61 -20.82
C SER A 190 -43.21 -0.62 -20.08
N ASP A 191 -43.99 0.12 -20.86
CA ASP A 191 -44.93 1.15 -20.44
C ASP A 191 -46.00 0.63 -19.47
N SER A 192 -46.22 1.36 -18.37
CA SER A 192 -47.56 1.52 -17.76
C SER A 192 -47.60 2.75 -16.85
N GLU A 193 -48.50 3.66 -17.18
CA GLU A 193 -48.80 4.88 -16.42
C GLU A 193 -49.62 4.56 -15.14
N GLY A 194 -49.36 5.34 -14.08
CA GLY A 194 -50.40 5.74 -13.12
C GLY A 194 -50.51 4.97 -11.79
N ALA A 195 -49.62 5.28 -10.83
CA ALA A 195 -49.95 5.18 -9.40
C ALA A 195 -49.12 6.19 -8.59
N GLY A 196 -49.76 7.26 -8.12
CA GLY A 196 -49.14 8.26 -7.25
C GLY A 196 -48.82 7.65 -5.87
N MET A 197 -47.55 7.73 -5.47
CA MET A 197 -47.06 7.21 -4.19
C MET A 197 -47.53 8.11 -3.04
N VAL A 198 -48.43 7.61 -2.18
CA VAL A 198 -48.96 8.35 -1.02
C VAL A 198 -47.90 8.40 0.09
N LYS A 199 -47.45 9.59 0.47
CA LYS A 199 -46.47 9.79 1.56
C LYS A 199 -47.18 9.71 2.92
N PHE A 200 -46.63 8.94 3.84
CA PHE A 200 -47.11 8.82 5.23
C PHE A 200 -46.19 9.55 6.21
N VAL A 201 -46.76 10.08 7.29
CA VAL A 201 -46.05 10.75 8.38
C VAL A 201 -46.39 10.01 9.68
N LYS A 202 -45.37 9.64 10.46
CA LYS A 202 -45.53 8.97 11.76
C LYS A 202 -45.53 10.01 12.86
N LYS A 203 -46.53 9.97 13.75
CA LYS A 203 -46.60 10.84 14.93
C LYS A 203 -46.64 9.97 16.18
N VAL A 204 -45.90 10.39 17.19
CA VAL A 204 -45.76 9.70 18.47
C VAL A 204 -46.68 10.37 19.49
N TYR A 205 -47.50 9.59 20.19
CA TYR A 205 -48.26 10.05 21.35
C TYR A 205 -47.92 9.20 22.57
N LYS A 206 -47.98 9.84 23.74
CA LYS A 206 -47.90 9.17 25.03
C LYS A 206 -49.30 9.08 25.60
N ASP A 207 -49.70 7.87 26.01
CA ASP A 207 -50.96 7.69 26.71
C ASP A 207 -50.84 8.13 28.18
N GLU A 208 -51.95 8.23 28.90
CA GLU A 208 -51.97 8.71 30.31
C GLU A 208 -51.15 7.81 31.26
N ASN A 209 -50.84 6.58 30.85
CA ASN A 209 -49.98 5.63 31.58
C ASN A 209 -48.49 5.74 31.24
N GLY A 210 -48.08 6.67 30.38
CA GLY A 210 -46.68 6.95 30.04
C GLY A 210 -46.08 6.08 28.92
N ASP A 211 -46.84 5.11 28.40
CA ASP A 211 -46.43 4.28 27.27
C ASP A 211 -46.50 5.05 25.94
N VAL A 212 -45.48 4.85 25.11
CA VAL A 212 -45.27 5.60 23.87
C VAL A 212 -45.79 4.79 22.69
N HIS A 213 -46.75 5.35 21.96
CA HIS A 213 -47.33 4.72 20.78
C HIS A 213 -47.08 5.55 19.52
N MET A 214 -46.75 4.87 18.42
CA MET A 214 -46.44 5.49 17.13
C MET A 214 -47.49 5.09 16.10
N VAL A 215 -48.16 6.08 15.50
CA VAL A 215 -49.19 5.84 14.48
C VAL A 215 -48.87 6.62 13.22
N SER A 216 -49.06 5.96 12.07
CA SER A 216 -48.72 6.47 10.74
C SER A 216 -49.97 6.97 10.01
N PHE A 217 -49.98 8.23 9.58
CA PHE A 217 -51.09 8.85 8.86
C PHE A 217 -50.66 9.31 7.45
N PRO A 218 -51.55 9.29 6.44
CA PRO A 218 -51.28 9.90 5.14
C PRO A 218 -51.05 11.42 5.28
N LYS A 219 -50.02 11.96 4.63
CA LYS A 219 -49.59 13.37 4.73
C LYS A 219 -50.68 14.39 4.34
N SER A 220 -51.74 13.97 3.64
CA SER A 220 -52.87 14.81 3.24
C SER A 220 -53.84 15.19 4.38
N LEU A 221 -53.74 14.56 5.55
CA LEU A 221 -54.68 14.76 6.67
C LEU A 221 -54.14 15.66 7.80
N VAL A 222 -52.92 16.18 7.68
CA VAL A 222 -52.33 17.09 8.68
C VAL A 222 -52.68 18.53 8.27
N LYS A 223 -53.56 19.20 9.02
CA LYS A 223 -53.80 20.65 8.87
C LYS A 223 -52.79 21.41 9.72
N ASP A 224 -52.07 22.33 9.10
CA ASP A 224 -51.18 23.28 9.77
C ASP A 224 -52.01 24.33 10.54
N GLU A 225 -51.75 24.50 11.84
CA GLU A 225 -52.19 25.68 12.60
C GLU A 225 -50.98 26.54 13.00
N PRO A 226 -51.07 27.88 12.92
CA PRO A 226 -49.99 28.78 13.30
C PRO A 226 -50.13 29.25 14.75
N GLY A 227 -49.04 29.29 15.51
CA GLY A 227 -49.05 29.86 16.86
C GLY A 227 -47.65 30.03 17.45
N ASN A 228 -47.24 31.28 17.60
CA ASN A 228 -46.03 31.76 18.29
C ASN A 228 -45.83 31.13 19.67
N ALA A 229 -44.63 30.64 19.96
CA ALA A 229 -44.02 30.66 21.29
C ALA A 229 -42.48 30.70 21.13
N GLU A 230 -41.86 31.56 21.94
CA GLU A 230 -40.46 31.99 21.91
C GLU A 230 -39.45 30.84 21.88
N LEU A 231 -38.43 30.96 21.01
CA LEU A 231 -37.26 30.08 20.99
C LEU A 231 -36.22 30.68 21.93
N ASP A 232 -35.96 30.02 23.05
CA ASP A 232 -34.79 30.29 23.89
C ASP A 232 -33.51 29.92 23.11
N GLU A 233 -32.59 30.88 22.99
CA GLU A 233 -31.25 30.70 22.41
C GLU A 233 -30.42 29.73 23.27
N LEU A 234 -30.00 28.61 22.67
CA LEU A 234 -28.90 27.81 23.20
C LEU A 234 -27.57 28.51 22.92
N PRO A 235 -26.62 28.55 23.87
CA PRO A 235 -25.42 29.35 23.76
C PRO A 235 -24.51 28.86 22.63
N SER A 236 -24.08 29.80 21.81
CA SER A 236 -23.05 29.64 20.78
C SER A 236 -21.73 29.19 21.41
N LYS A 237 -21.32 27.95 21.13
CA LYS A 237 -19.94 27.52 21.35
C LYS A 237 -19.12 27.99 20.15
N ASN A 238 -18.24 28.95 20.42
CA ASN A 238 -17.29 29.50 19.46
C ASN A 238 -16.49 28.40 18.79
N VAL A 239 -16.35 28.54 17.48
CA VAL A 239 -15.48 27.76 16.60
C VAL A 239 -14.04 28.22 16.86
N GLU A 240 -13.26 27.38 17.53
CA GLU A 240 -11.81 27.32 17.37
C GLU A 240 -11.47 25.85 17.11
N GLY A 241 -10.71 25.63 16.04
CA GLY A 241 -10.50 24.32 15.44
C GLY A 241 -9.64 23.40 16.29
N ASP A 242 -10.11 22.16 16.39
CA ASP A 242 -9.31 20.96 16.63
C ASP A 242 -9.87 19.90 15.67
N ASP A 243 -9.22 19.75 14.51
CA ASP A 243 -9.45 18.62 13.59
C ASP A 243 -8.62 17.41 14.07
N ASP A 244 -8.87 16.97 15.29
CA ASP A 244 -8.55 15.62 15.73
C ASP A 244 -9.91 14.97 16.05
N GLU A 245 -10.49 14.27 15.06
CA GLU A 245 -11.51 13.27 15.36
C GLU A 245 -10.83 12.21 16.24
N ASP A 246 -10.98 12.38 17.56
CA ASP A 246 -10.66 11.36 18.55
C ASP A 246 -11.32 10.06 18.11
N VAL A 247 -10.52 9.13 17.59
CA VAL A 247 -10.94 7.74 17.40
C VAL A 247 -11.31 7.25 18.79
N ASP A 248 -12.61 7.15 19.08
CA ASP A 248 -13.13 6.55 20.30
C ASP A 248 -12.30 5.30 20.60
N THR A 249 -11.46 5.35 21.64
CA THR A 249 -10.74 4.18 22.12
C THR A 249 -11.76 3.28 22.77
N VAL A 250 -12.49 2.53 21.95
CA VAL A 250 -13.40 1.48 22.41
C VAL A 250 -12.52 0.43 23.08
N ASP A 251 -12.51 0.42 24.41
CA ASP A 251 -11.83 -0.61 25.18
C ASP A 251 -12.50 -1.97 24.88
N PHE A 252 -11.85 -2.77 24.03
CA PHE A 252 -12.32 -4.10 23.70
C PHE A 252 -11.99 -5.08 24.83
N THR A 253 -12.85 -6.09 25.00
CA THR A 253 -12.58 -7.15 25.97
C THR A 253 -11.49 -8.09 25.47
N ASP A 254 -10.85 -8.85 26.36
CA ASP A 254 -9.89 -9.88 25.97
C ASP A 254 -10.51 -10.94 25.03
N GLU A 255 -11.81 -11.20 25.16
CA GLU A 255 -12.52 -12.09 24.23
C GLU A 255 -12.67 -11.50 22.84
N ASP A 256 -12.89 -10.18 22.72
CA ASP A 256 -12.96 -9.49 21.43
C ASP A 256 -11.60 -9.53 20.72
N TYR A 257 -10.51 -9.27 21.46
CA TYR A 257 -9.15 -9.40 20.92
C TYR A 257 -8.82 -10.83 20.49
N LEU A 258 -9.33 -11.83 21.21
CA LEU A 258 -9.10 -13.23 20.87
C LEU A 258 -9.69 -13.63 19.51
N ILE A 259 -10.84 -13.05 19.15
CA ILE A 259 -11.53 -13.29 17.87
C ILE A 259 -11.18 -12.26 16.79
N ALA A 260 -10.16 -11.43 17.01
CA ALA A 260 -9.70 -10.45 16.02
C ALA A 260 -9.26 -11.10 14.70
N SER A 261 -9.51 -10.38 13.60
CA SER A 261 -9.06 -10.80 12.28
C SER A 261 -7.55 -11.05 12.28
N PRO A 262 -7.08 -12.20 11.74
CA PRO A 262 -5.65 -12.51 11.67
C PRO A 262 -4.94 -11.67 10.60
N VAL A 263 -5.69 -10.98 9.73
CA VAL A 263 -5.18 -10.26 8.57
C VAL A 263 -5.69 -8.82 8.55
N VAL A 264 -4.90 -7.94 7.94
CA VAL A 264 -5.28 -6.56 7.62
C VAL A 264 -5.24 -6.33 6.11
N LEU A 265 -6.13 -5.48 5.63
CA LEU A 265 -6.23 -5.15 4.21
C LEU A 265 -5.30 -3.99 3.86
N GLY A 266 -4.57 -4.12 2.77
CA GLY A 266 -3.67 -3.06 2.34
C GLY A 266 -3.05 -3.26 0.97
N PHE A 267 -2.11 -2.41 0.63
CA PHE A 267 -1.39 -2.39 -0.63
C PHE A 267 0.10 -2.68 -0.45
N SER A 268 0.67 -3.53 -1.29
CA SER A 268 2.11 -3.79 -1.36
C SER A 268 2.77 -2.93 -2.43
N PHE A 269 3.73 -2.09 -2.06
CA PHE A 269 4.46 -1.26 -3.02
C PHE A 269 5.40 -2.06 -3.93
N SER A 270 5.89 -3.23 -3.47
CA SER A 270 6.76 -4.09 -4.28
C SER A 270 5.99 -4.89 -5.31
N GLU A 271 4.87 -5.50 -4.90
CA GLU A 271 4.03 -6.34 -5.78
C GLU A 271 3.03 -5.50 -6.59
N LYS A 272 2.80 -4.24 -6.18
CA LYS A 272 1.82 -3.32 -6.76
C LYS A 272 0.40 -3.89 -6.77
N GLN A 273 0.06 -4.60 -5.70
CA GLN A 273 -1.20 -5.30 -5.54
C GLN A 273 -1.80 -5.07 -4.16
N TRP A 274 -3.14 -5.07 -4.13
CA TRP A 274 -3.94 -5.09 -2.92
C TRP A 274 -3.97 -6.51 -2.36
N LEU A 275 -3.54 -6.70 -1.12
CA LEU A 275 -3.36 -7.98 -0.47
C LEU A 275 -3.89 -7.96 0.97
N GLU A 276 -4.11 -9.15 1.52
CA GLU A 276 -4.36 -9.37 2.94
C GLU A 276 -3.05 -9.74 3.63
N PHE A 277 -2.61 -8.92 4.58
CA PHE A 277 -1.35 -9.08 5.29
C PHE A 277 -1.58 -9.70 6.67
N ALA A 278 -0.81 -10.73 7.03
CA ALA A 278 -0.89 -11.30 8.37
C ALA A 278 -0.41 -10.28 9.42
N VAL A 279 -1.21 -10.03 10.45
CA VAL A 279 -0.93 -9.02 11.50
C VAL A 279 0.38 -9.32 12.23
N SER A 280 0.72 -10.60 12.39
CA SER A 280 1.98 -11.10 12.95
C SER A 280 3.21 -10.58 12.20
N CYS A 281 3.11 -10.46 10.86
CA CYS A 281 4.21 -10.13 9.95
C CYS A 281 4.35 -8.62 9.63
N VAL A 282 3.46 -7.78 10.16
CA VAL A 282 3.54 -6.31 10.06
C VAL A 282 4.56 -5.78 11.07
N ASN A 283 5.47 -4.90 10.66
CA ASN A 283 6.52 -4.33 11.50
C ASN A 283 6.65 -2.82 11.26
N GLU A 284 7.27 -2.13 12.21
CA GLU A 284 7.67 -0.73 12.00
C GLU A 284 8.73 -0.60 10.91
N ILE A 285 8.68 0.49 10.15
CA ILE A 285 9.65 0.78 9.09
C ILE A 285 10.98 1.19 9.71
N LYS A 286 12.05 0.53 9.27
CA LYS A 286 13.43 0.93 9.58
C LYS A 286 13.93 1.91 8.50
N TRP A 287 13.74 3.19 8.76
CA TRP A 287 14.13 4.28 7.85
C TRP A 287 15.64 4.42 7.73
N ASN A 288 16.11 4.78 6.54
CA ASN A 288 17.53 5.02 6.28
C ASN A 288 17.84 6.52 6.25
N GLU A 289 18.13 7.09 7.42
CA GLU A 289 18.45 8.52 7.56
C GLU A 289 19.66 8.96 6.73
N LYS A 290 20.63 8.06 6.51
CA LYS A 290 21.85 8.34 5.75
C LYS A 290 21.65 8.31 4.23
N ALA A 291 20.47 7.91 3.74
CA ALA A 291 20.20 7.85 2.31
C ALA A 291 20.29 9.24 1.68
N TRP A 292 19.73 10.26 2.33
CA TRP A 292 19.77 11.64 1.84
C TRP A 292 21.18 12.24 1.85
N ASP A 293 21.95 11.96 2.91
CA ASP A 293 23.33 12.45 3.03
C ASP A 293 24.27 11.80 2.01
N SER A 294 23.96 10.56 1.60
CA SER A 294 24.74 9.82 0.61
C SER A 294 24.65 10.40 -0.81
N LEU A 295 23.63 11.21 -1.06
CA LEU A 295 23.40 11.85 -2.35
C LEU A 295 24.36 13.03 -2.51
N VAL A 296 25.22 12.99 -3.52
CA VAL A 296 26.17 14.07 -3.81
C VAL A 296 25.51 15.08 -4.76
N LEU A 297 24.84 16.07 -4.16
CA LEU A 297 24.26 17.24 -4.82
C LEU A 297 24.69 18.51 -4.11
N GLU A 298 24.58 19.65 -4.79
CA GLU A 298 24.82 20.97 -4.19
C GLU A 298 23.81 21.25 -3.07
N ASP A 299 24.28 21.80 -1.95
CA ASP A 299 23.48 21.96 -0.74
C ASP A 299 22.23 22.84 -0.97
N GLY A 300 22.36 23.92 -1.75
CA GLY A 300 21.22 24.76 -2.11
C GLY A 300 20.13 24.02 -2.89
N THR A 301 20.52 23.05 -3.74
CA THR A 301 19.56 22.21 -4.47
C THR A 301 18.87 21.22 -3.53
N LYS A 302 19.63 20.62 -2.59
CA LYS A 302 19.06 19.73 -1.57
C LYS A 302 18.04 20.46 -0.70
N ASP A 303 18.37 21.66 -0.25
CA ASP A 303 17.50 22.48 0.59
C ASP A 303 16.22 22.88 -0.16
N LEU A 304 16.32 23.24 -1.45
CA LEU A 304 15.17 23.54 -2.29
C LEU A 304 14.20 22.35 -2.41
N ILE A 305 14.70 21.16 -2.75
CA ILE A 305 13.85 19.95 -2.87
C ILE A 305 13.20 19.65 -1.53
N LYS A 306 13.99 19.68 -0.44
CA LYS A 306 13.51 19.39 0.91
C LYS A 306 12.41 20.37 1.32
N ALA A 307 12.60 21.66 1.08
CA ALA A 307 11.61 22.69 1.41
C ALA A 307 10.31 22.50 0.63
N LEU A 308 10.38 22.21 -0.67
CA LEU A 308 9.19 22.06 -1.51
C LEU A 308 8.38 20.82 -1.16
N VAL A 309 9.04 19.67 -0.98
CA VAL A 309 8.35 18.44 -0.61
C VAL A 309 7.76 18.57 0.81
N LYS A 310 8.50 19.18 1.75
CA LYS A 310 8.00 19.43 3.11
C LYS A 310 6.79 20.38 3.10
N SER A 311 6.87 21.49 2.36
CA SER A 311 5.77 22.44 2.23
C SER A 311 4.51 21.78 1.66
N ARG A 312 4.65 20.99 0.58
CA ARG A 312 3.51 20.31 -0.04
C ARG A 312 2.89 19.24 0.87
N LYS A 313 3.70 18.55 1.67
CA LYS A 313 3.24 17.50 2.59
C LYS A 313 2.52 18.05 3.83
N TYR A 314 3.09 19.06 4.49
CA TYR A 314 2.60 19.54 5.79
C TYR A 314 1.76 20.82 5.70
N HIS A 315 1.84 21.56 4.59
CA HIS A 315 1.16 22.84 4.41
C HIS A 315 0.34 22.89 3.12
N ALA A 316 -0.24 21.76 2.71
CA ALA A 316 -1.05 21.66 1.48
C ALA A 316 -2.16 22.74 1.41
N ALA A 317 -2.80 23.06 2.54
CA ALA A 317 -3.83 24.10 2.65
C ALA A 317 -3.32 25.54 2.40
N ASN A 318 -2.03 25.81 2.62
CA ASN A 318 -1.43 27.14 2.47
C ASN A 318 -0.81 27.36 1.08
N THR A 319 -0.99 26.42 0.15
CA THR A 319 -0.46 26.55 -1.20
C THR A 319 -1.44 27.34 -2.07
N ILE A 320 -0.88 28.26 -2.87
CA ILE A 320 -1.66 29.10 -3.79
C ILE A 320 -2.45 28.18 -4.72
N ASP A 321 -3.78 28.24 -4.66
CA ASP A 321 -4.67 27.59 -5.62
C ASP A 321 -4.68 28.41 -6.91
N ASP A 322 -4.76 27.73 -8.05
CA ASP A 322 -4.96 28.42 -9.32
C ASP A 322 -6.38 29.05 -9.35
N VAL A 323 -6.68 29.89 -10.34
CA VAL A 323 -7.98 30.56 -10.51
C VAL A 323 -9.13 29.54 -10.57
N ILE A 324 -8.84 28.30 -10.95
CA ILE A 324 -9.76 27.16 -10.96
C ILE A 324 -9.42 26.23 -9.79
N GLN A 325 -10.39 26.01 -8.89
CA GLN A 325 -10.23 25.12 -7.73
C GLN A 325 -9.69 23.74 -8.15
N GLY A 326 -8.58 23.34 -7.54
CA GLY A 326 -8.00 22.01 -7.71
C GLY A 326 -6.97 21.89 -8.85
N LYS A 327 -6.70 22.98 -9.59
CA LYS A 327 -5.57 23.07 -10.53
C LYS A 327 -4.33 23.67 -9.85
N GLY A 328 -3.14 23.28 -10.30
CA GLY A 328 -1.88 23.82 -9.78
C GLY A 328 -1.49 23.33 -8.38
N LYS A 329 -2.19 22.33 -7.84
CA LYS A 329 -1.90 21.77 -6.50
C LYS A 329 -0.87 20.62 -6.48
N GLY A 330 -0.27 20.31 -7.62
CA GLY A 330 0.76 19.28 -7.73
C GLY A 330 2.17 19.87 -7.65
N LEU A 331 3.10 19.20 -6.99
CA LEU A 331 4.53 19.46 -7.15
C LEU A 331 5.07 18.49 -8.19
N VAL A 332 5.39 19.00 -9.38
CA VAL A 332 6.00 18.20 -10.47
C VAL A 332 7.48 18.55 -10.58
N THR A 333 8.33 17.57 -10.27
CA THR A 333 9.79 17.69 -10.35
C THR A 333 10.32 16.75 -11.43
N VAL A 334 11.08 17.29 -12.39
CA VAL A 334 11.77 16.50 -13.41
C VAL A 334 13.24 16.39 -13.06
N LEU A 335 13.73 15.16 -12.97
CA LEU A 335 15.13 14.81 -12.75
C LEU A 335 15.71 14.29 -14.05
N HIS A 336 16.70 14.98 -14.60
CA HIS A 336 17.20 14.66 -15.93
C HIS A 336 18.71 14.67 -16.06
N GLY A 337 19.26 13.82 -16.93
CA GLY A 337 20.70 13.70 -17.14
C GLY A 337 21.14 12.29 -17.49
N PRO A 338 22.45 12.02 -17.58
CA PRO A 338 22.96 10.71 -17.98
C PRO A 338 22.60 9.61 -16.97
N PRO A 339 22.59 8.34 -17.38
CA PRO A 339 22.27 7.22 -16.49
C PRO A 339 23.31 7.09 -15.36
N GLY A 340 22.88 6.65 -14.18
CA GLY A 340 23.79 6.36 -13.06
C GLY A 340 24.26 7.58 -12.25
N THR A 341 23.64 8.75 -12.42
CA THR A 341 23.96 9.99 -11.66
C THR A 341 23.16 10.18 -10.37
N GLY A 342 22.25 9.27 -10.02
CA GLY A 342 21.50 9.32 -8.77
C GLY A 342 20.10 9.93 -8.85
N LYS A 343 19.52 10.10 -10.06
CA LYS A 343 18.15 10.61 -10.25
C LYS A 343 17.10 9.87 -9.40
N THR A 344 17.00 8.55 -9.56
CA THR A 344 16.08 7.69 -8.79
C THR A 344 16.39 7.78 -7.29
N LEU A 345 17.67 7.80 -6.92
CA LEU A 345 18.13 7.91 -5.53
C LEU A 345 17.68 9.21 -4.86
N THR A 346 17.49 10.30 -5.60
CA THR A 346 16.98 11.57 -5.06
C THR A 346 15.55 11.43 -4.55
N ALA A 347 14.68 10.77 -5.30
CA ALA A 347 13.30 10.50 -4.90
C ALA A 347 13.23 9.48 -3.75
N GLU A 348 14.06 8.44 -3.79
CA GLU A 348 14.20 7.49 -2.68
C GLU A 348 14.70 8.19 -1.40
N GLY A 349 15.75 9.00 -1.52
CA GLY A 349 16.36 9.69 -0.39
C GLY A 349 15.43 10.70 0.28
N ILE A 350 14.63 11.45 -0.49
CA ILE A 350 13.65 12.38 0.10
C ILE A 350 12.49 11.64 0.75
N GLY A 351 12.06 10.51 0.18
CA GLY A 351 11.05 9.64 0.77
C GLY A 351 11.51 9.05 2.11
N GLU A 352 12.78 8.63 2.20
CA GLU A 352 13.39 8.16 3.45
C GLU A 352 13.50 9.29 4.49
N LEU A 353 13.96 10.48 4.07
CA LEU A 353 14.18 11.62 4.96
C LEU A 353 12.87 12.14 5.59
N LEU A 354 11.82 12.27 4.78
CA LEU A 354 10.53 12.83 5.22
C LEU A 354 9.56 11.75 5.69
N GLN A 355 10.01 10.50 5.82
CA GLN A 355 9.21 9.35 6.20
C GLN A 355 7.90 9.28 5.40
N CYS A 356 8.03 9.37 4.08
CA CYS A 356 6.91 9.43 3.15
C CYS A 356 6.78 8.10 2.38
N PRO A 357 5.56 7.63 2.10
CA PRO A 357 5.38 6.54 1.15
C PRO A 357 5.90 6.93 -0.23
N LEU A 358 6.62 6.02 -0.88
CA LEU A 358 7.15 6.19 -2.23
C LEU A 358 6.53 5.14 -3.14
N TYR A 359 5.72 5.57 -4.11
CA TYR A 359 5.20 4.73 -5.17
C TYR A 359 6.10 4.86 -6.38
N MET A 360 6.90 3.85 -6.67
CA MET A 360 7.72 3.81 -7.88
C MET A 360 6.99 3.07 -9.01
N VAL A 361 6.92 3.69 -10.19
CA VAL A 361 6.30 3.15 -11.40
C VAL A 361 7.29 3.29 -12.55
N SER A 362 7.45 2.22 -13.33
CA SER A 362 8.28 2.25 -14.54
C SER A 362 7.41 2.49 -15.78
N ALA A 363 7.96 3.13 -16.81
CA ALA A 363 7.25 3.32 -18.07
C ALA A 363 6.74 2.02 -18.71
N GLY A 364 7.43 0.89 -18.48
CA GLY A 364 6.98 -0.42 -18.99
C GLY A 364 5.69 -0.94 -18.33
N GLU A 365 5.39 -0.53 -17.10
CA GLU A 365 4.22 -1.02 -16.35
C GLU A 365 2.93 -0.33 -16.75
N LEU A 366 3.03 0.93 -17.16
CA LEU A 366 1.90 1.72 -17.66
C LEU A 366 1.41 1.24 -19.04
N GLY A 367 2.21 0.42 -19.74
CA GLY A 367 1.89 -0.10 -21.05
C GLY A 367 1.89 0.94 -22.16
N THR A 368 1.57 0.50 -23.38
CA THR A 368 1.54 1.35 -24.58
C THR A 368 0.12 1.60 -25.11
N ASP A 369 -0.89 1.00 -24.48
CA ASP A 369 -2.29 1.25 -24.85
C ASP A 369 -2.83 2.49 -24.12
N SER A 370 -3.33 3.45 -24.89
CA SER A 370 -3.78 4.74 -24.38
C SER A 370 -4.88 4.64 -23.32
N ARG A 371 -5.84 3.72 -23.51
CA ARG A 371 -6.98 3.57 -22.57
C ARG A 371 -6.54 2.93 -21.26
N PHE A 372 -5.72 1.88 -21.35
CA PHE A 372 -5.13 1.25 -20.18
C PHE A 372 -4.23 2.22 -19.39
N LEU A 373 -3.36 2.96 -20.09
CA LEU A 373 -2.50 3.99 -19.51
C LEU A 373 -3.33 5.01 -18.73
N GLU A 374 -4.39 5.53 -19.35
CA GLU A 374 -5.23 6.55 -18.71
C GLU A 374 -5.87 6.05 -17.41
N ALA A 375 -6.47 4.86 -17.45
CA ALA A 375 -7.13 4.28 -16.28
C ALA A 375 -6.13 3.93 -15.16
N GLU A 376 -4.99 3.33 -15.51
CA GLU A 376 -4.01 2.91 -14.50
C GLU A 376 -3.26 4.11 -13.93
N LEU A 377 -2.91 5.11 -14.75
CA LEU A 377 -2.29 6.34 -14.25
C LEU A 377 -3.25 7.10 -13.34
N GLN A 378 -4.53 7.27 -13.70
CA GLN A 378 -5.52 7.90 -12.83
C GLN A 378 -5.59 7.23 -11.46
N LYS A 379 -5.72 5.90 -11.47
CA LYS A 379 -5.75 5.08 -10.25
C LYS A 379 -4.50 5.27 -9.39
N ILE A 380 -3.31 5.30 -10.00
CA ILE A 380 -2.05 5.51 -9.28
C ILE A 380 -1.99 6.93 -8.68
N LEU A 381 -2.39 7.95 -9.44
CA LEU A 381 -2.43 9.33 -8.97
C LEU A 381 -3.40 9.50 -7.80
N ASP A 382 -4.59 8.89 -7.87
CA ASP A 382 -5.60 8.93 -6.80
C ASP A 382 -5.10 8.23 -5.53
N ILE A 383 -4.45 7.07 -5.66
CA ILE A 383 -3.83 6.35 -4.54
C ILE A 383 -2.73 7.20 -3.90
N CYS A 384 -1.87 7.82 -4.71
CA CYS A 384 -0.79 8.66 -4.19
C CYS A 384 -1.34 9.92 -3.51
N HIS A 385 -2.40 10.53 -4.05
CA HIS A 385 -3.07 11.66 -3.45
C HIS A 385 -3.65 11.29 -2.08
N ALA A 386 -4.40 10.19 -2.00
CA ALA A 386 -5.05 9.76 -0.77
C ALA A 386 -4.08 9.45 0.38
N TRP A 387 -2.88 8.95 0.06
CA TRP A 387 -1.84 8.66 1.06
C TRP A 387 -0.82 9.79 1.25
N GLY A 388 -0.92 10.89 0.49
CA GLY A 388 0.14 11.90 0.43
C GLY A 388 1.49 11.31 0.00
N ALA A 389 1.47 10.24 -0.80
CA ALA A 389 2.66 9.52 -1.24
C ALA A 389 3.40 10.30 -2.34
N ILE A 390 4.72 10.10 -2.38
CA ILE A 390 5.55 10.54 -3.49
C ILE A 390 5.40 9.54 -4.63
N LEU A 391 4.94 9.99 -5.79
CA LEU A 391 4.95 9.21 -7.02
C LEU A 391 6.29 9.42 -7.74
N LEU A 392 6.99 8.35 -8.05
CA LEU A 392 8.18 8.35 -8.88
C LEU A 392 7.90 7.60 -10.18
N LEU A 393 7.91 8.31 -11.29
CA LEU A 393 7.86 7.74 -12.62
C LEU A 393 9.29 7.64 -13.18
N ASP A 394 9.84 6.43 -13.16
CA ASP A 394 11.20 6.16 -13.58
C ASP A 394 11.25 5.85 -15.09
N GLU A 395 12.24 6.43 -15.77
CA GLU A 395 12.46 6.31 -17.22
C GLU A 395 11.26 6.76 -18.06
N ALA A 396 10.68 7.90 -17.70
CA ALA A 396 9.50 8.48 -18.37
C ALA A 396 9.79 9.08 -19.77
N ASP A 397 10.89 8.64 -20.43
CA ASP A 397 11.35 9.17 -21.71
C ASP A 397 10.25 9.13 -22.79
N VAL A 398 9.48 8.04 -22.84
CA VAL A 398 8.41 7.82 -23.83
C VAL A 398 7.25 8.83 -23.67
N PHE A 399 6.96 9.25 -22.43
CA PHE A 399 5.85 10.16 -22.12
C PHE A 399 6.24 11.63 -22.21
N LEU A 400 7.54 11.91 -22.17
CA LEU A 400 8.09 13.27 -22.18
C LEU A 400 8.62 13.70 -23.56
N GLU A 401 8.63 12.77 -24.54
CA GLU A 401 9.18 13.03 -25.87
C GLU A 401 8.29 13.97 -26.70
N LYS A 402 8.92 14.79 -27.55
CA LYS A 402 8.26 15.69 -28.52
C LYS A 402 7.31 14.90 -29.39
N ARG A 403 6.11 15.45 -29.56
CA ARG A 403 5.13 14.92 -30.50
C ARG A 403 5.68 14.93 -31.92
N ASN A 404 5.53 13.82 -32.64
CA ASN A 404 6.03 13.66 -34.01
C ASN A 404 4.85 13.36 -34.95
N MET A 405 4.81 13.97 -36.13
CA MET A 405 3.71 13.85 -37.10
C MET A 405 3.47 12.39 -37.55
N HIS A 406 4.50 11.55 -37.49
CA HIS A 406 4.43 10.16 -37.96
C HIS A 406 4.02 9.16 -36.86
N ASP A 407 3.97 9.56 -35.59
CA ASP A 407 3.70 8.66 -34.46
C ASP A 407 2.44 9.09 -33.69
N ILE A 408 1.28 8.73 -34.24
CA ILE A 408 -0.03 9.02 -33.65
C ILE A 408 -0.18 8.37 -32.27
N HIS A 409 0.35 7.15 -32.11
CA HIS A 409 0.23 6.39 -30.86
C HIS A 409 0.99 7.08 -29.73
N ARG A 410 2.26 7.42 -29.94
CA ARG A 410 3.06 8.13 -28.92
C ARG A 410 2.48 9.50 -28.61
N ASN A 411 2.01 10.24 -29.62
CA ASN A 411 1.39 11.53 -29.41
C ASN A 411 0.14 11.44 -28.52
N ALA A 412 -0.64 10.36 -28.66
CA ALA A 412 -1.79 10.10 -27.79
C ALA A 412 -1.34 9.90 -26.34
N LEU A 413 -0.28 9.11 -26.10
CA LEU A 413 0.26 8.89 -24.74
C LEU A 413 0.74 10.20 -24.11
N VAL A 414 1.53 11.00 -24.84
CA VAL A 414 2.02 12.31 -24.37
C VAL A 414 0.84 13.24 -24.05
N SER A 415 -0.21 13.25 -24.87
CA SER A 415 -1.40 14.08 -24.66
C SER A 415 -2.19 13.68 -23.42
N ILE A 416 -2.36 12.37 -23.19
CA ILE A 416 -3.01 11.84 -21.98
C ILE A 416 -2.19 12.23 -20.74
N PHE A 417 -0.87 12.06 -20.82
CA PHE A 417 0.03 12.39 -19.72
C PHE A 417 -0.04 13.89 -19.34
N LEU A 418 0.02 14.79 -20.32
CA LEU A 418 -0.14 16.24 -20.12
C LEU A 418 -1.48 16.60 -19.45
N ARG A 419 -2.57 15.96 -19.86
CA ARG A 419 -3.90 16.17 -19.27
C ARG A 419 -3.93 15.73 -17.81
N GLN A 420 -3.34 14.58 -17.50
CA GLN A 420 -3.33 14.06 -16.13
C GLN A 420 -2.46 14.90 -15.18
N LEU A 421 -1.35 15.46 -15.66
CA LEU A 421 -0.52 16.35 -14.87
C LEU A 421 -1.21 17.69 -14.52
N GLU A 422 -2.17 18.14 -15.32
CA GLU A 422 -2.86 19.42 -15.09
C GLU A 422 -3.74 19.40 -13.84
N TYR A 423 -4.34 18.24 -13.55
CA TYR A 423 -5.22 18.03 -12.40
C TYR A 423 -4.56 17.24 -11.27
N PHE A 424 -3.27 16.91 -11.41
CA PHE A 424 -2.57 16.14 -10.39
C PHE A 424 -2.40 16.94 -9.10
N GLN A 425 -2.83 16.33 -8.00
CA GLN A 425 -2.71 16.89 -6.65
C GLN A 425 -1.82 15.98 -5.81
N GLY A 426 -0.54 16.31 -5.67
CA GLY A 426 0.41 15.48 -4.94
C GLY A 426 1.86 15.81 -5.27
N ILE A 427 2.77 14.88 -4.97
CA ILE A 427 4.20 15.04 -5.24
C ILE A 427 4.60 14.03 -6.31
N LEU A 428 5.05 14.52 -7.47
CA LEU A 428 5.49 13.70 -8.60
C LEU A 428 6.95 14.00 -8.93
N PHE A 429 7.76 12.95 -8.96
CA PHE A 429 9.10 12.93 -9.53
C PHE A 429 9.10 12.16 -10.85
N LEU A 430 9.67 12.77 -11.87
CA LEU A 430 9.87 12.16 -13.19
C LEU A 430 11.35 12.01 -13.43
N THR A 431 11.82 10.84 -13.85
CA THR A 431 13.21 10.67 -14.31
C THR A 431 13.25 10.54 -15.83
N THR A 432 14.20 11.22 -16.46
CA THR A 432 14.44 11.10 -17.91
C THR A 432 15.93 11.12 -18.23
N ASN A 433 16.32 10.35 -19.24
CA ASN A 433 17.67 10.38 -19.79
C ASN A 433 17.75 11.24 -21.07
N ARG A 434 16.61 11.64 -21.66
CA ARG A 434 16.52 12.24 -23.01
C ARG A 434 15.86 13.62 -23.00
N VAL A 435 16.63 14.63 -22.59
CA VAL A 435 16.11 16.01 -22.43
C VAL A 435 16.02 16.78 -23.74
N GLU A 436 16.84 16.43 -24.72
CA GLU A 436 16.86 17.16 -26.01
C GLU A 436 15.57 16.97 -26.81
N THR A 437 14.93 15.82 -26.61
CA THR A 437 13.67 15.44 -27.26
C THR A 437 12.45 15.82 -26.43
N PHE A 438 12.55 16.76 -25.49
CA PHE A 438 11.48 17.07 -24.54
C PHE A 438 10.35 17.94 -25.15
N ASP A 439 9.08 17.57 -24.95
CA ASP A 439 7.93 18.38 -25.41
C ASP A 439 7.81 19.69 -24.60
N GLU A 440 7.74 20.82 -25.30
CA GLU A 440 7.69 22.16 -24.71
C GLU A 440 6.43 22.36 -23.84
N ALA A 441 5.34 21.63 -24.13
CA ALA A 441 4.09 21.72 -23.38
C ALA A 441 4.19 21.31 -21.90
N PHE A 442 5.26 20.60 -21.52
CA PHE A 442 5.52 20.26 -20.12
C PHE A 442 6.13 21.42 -19.32
N GLN A 443 6.77 22.40 -19.97
CA GLN A 443 7.44 23.50 -19.26
C GLN A 443 6.50 24.28 -18.35
N SER A 444 5.23 24.46 -18.76
CA SER A 444 4.22 25.15 -17.95
C SER A 444 3.66 24.33 -16.78
N ARG A 445 3.93 23.02 -16.74
CA ARG A 445 3.45 22.10 -15.69
C ARG A 445 4.54 21.65 -14.72
N ILE A 446 5.80 21.96 -15.04
CA ILE A 446 6.97 21.59 -14.23
C ILE A 446 7.32 22.72 -13.28
N HIS A 447 7.42 22.40 -12.01
CA HIS A 447 7.80 23.36 -10.98
C HIS A 447 9.32 23.44 -10.85
N ILE A 448 9.98 22.29 -10.95
CA ILE A 448 11.44 22.18 -10.92
C ILE A 448 11.92 21.19 -11.96
N ALA A 449 12.92 21.61 -12.74
CA ALA A 449 13.74 20.72 -13.54
C ALA A 449 15.17 20.70 -12.97
N LEU A 450 15.62 19.56 -12.46
CA LEU A 450 16.99 19.35 -11.96
C LEU A 450 17.83 18.62 -12.99
N ARG A 451 18.88 19.30 -13.44
CA ARG A 451 19.89 18.72 -14.32
C ARG A 451 20.98 18.02 -13.51
N TYR A 452 21.21 16.76 -13.84
CA TYR A 452 22.33 15.98 -13.36
C TYR A 452 23.41 15.99 -14.43
N ASP A 453 24.56 16.57 -14.09
CA ASP A 453 25.75 16.52 -14.92
C ASP A 453 26.60 15.29 -14.60
N ASN A 454 27.60 15.00 -15.44
CA ASN A 454 28.61 14.00 -15.13
C ASN A 454 29.34 14.35 -13.83
N LEU A 455 29.62 13.32 -13.02
CA LEU A 455 30.26 13.50 -11.72
C LEU A 455 31.65 14.13 -11.88
N LYS A 456 31.88 15.25 -11.20
CA LYS A 456 33.20 15.89 -11.08
C LYS A 456 34.11 15.07 -10.15
N SER A 457 35.42 15.27 -10.26
CA SER A 457 36.42 14.54 -9.44
C SER A 457 36.15 14.60 -7.93
N PRO A 458 35.77 15.75 -7.32
CA PRO A 458 35.45 15.81 -5.89
C PRO A 458 34.25 14.92 -5.52
N ALA A 459 33.22 14.90 -6.35
CA ALA A 459 32.03 14.07 -6.14
C ALA A 459 32.36 12.57 -6.22
N LYS A 460 33.18 12.17 -7.21
CA LYS A 460 33.64 10.77 -7.33
C LYS A 460 34.43 10.34 -6.10
N ARG A 461 35.35 11.18 -5.61
CA ARG A 461 36.13 10.91 -4.40
C ARG A 461 35.23 10.69 -3.18
N ALA A 462 34.21 11.53 -3.00
CA ALA A 462 33.22 11.37 -1.93
C ALA A 462 32.45 10.03 -2.06
N ILE A 463 32.02 9.67 -3.27
CA ILE A 463 31.29 8.43 -3.54
C ILE A 463 32.16 7.19 -3.28
N PHE A 464 33.43 7.19 -3.75
CA PHE A 464 34.37 6.10 -3.49
C PHE A 464 34.59 5.92 -1.98
N LYS A 465 34.88 7.02 -1.26
CA LYS A 465 35.08 6.99 0.20
C LYS A 465 33.85 6.43 0.91
N MET A 466 32.66 6.90 0.54
CA MET A 466 31.40 6.42 1.11
C MET A 466 31.19 4.91 0.92
N PHE A 467 31.46 4.37 -0.27
CA PHE A 467 31.30 2.93 -0.52
C PHE A 467 32.35 2.11 0.22
N LEU A 468 33.60 2.57 0.29
CA LEU A 468 34.66 1.91 1.04
C LEU A 468 34.36 1.90 2.55
N ASP A 469 33.90 3.02 3.11
CA ASP A 469 33.48 3.13 4.50
C ASP A 469 32.31 2.17 4.81
N ARG A 470 31.39 1.99 3.86
CA ARG A 470 30.29 1.03 3.98
C ARG A 470 30.80 -0.42 4.00
N VAL A 471 31.74 -0.76 3.13
CA VAL A 471 32.39 -2.08 3.12
C VAL A 471 33.12 -2.35 4.44
N HIS A 472 33.84 -1.35 4.96
CA HIS A 472 34.52 -1.44 6.25
C HIS A 472 33.53 -1.67 7.41
N LYS A 473 32.42 -0.91 7.46
CA LYS A 473 31.39 -1.04 8.50
C LYS A 473 30.61 -2.35 8.47
N LEU A 474 30.49 -2.99 7.31
CA LEU A 474 29.86 -4.31 7.20
C LEU A 474 30.65 -5.39 7.94
N GLY A 475 31.91 -5.13 8.34
CA GLY A 475 32.71 -6.01 9.21
C GLY A 475 33.12 -7.35 8.58
N LYS A 476 32.78 -7.57 7.30
CA LYS A 476 33.07 -8.82 6.58
C LYS A 476 34.52 -8.92 6.13
N LEU A 477 35.22 -7.80 6.00
CA LEU A 477 36.60 -7.74 5.53
C LEU A 477 37.39 -6.61 6.20
N LYS A 478 38.69 -6.81 6.34
CA LYS A 478 39.63 -5.70 6.56
C LYS A 478 39.80 -4.95 5.25
N VAL A 479 39.70 -3.63 5.31
CA VAL A 479 39.96 -2.73 4.18
C VAL A 479 41.31 -2.07 4.47
N GLU A 480 42.26 -2.21 3.55
CA GLU A 480 43.51 -1.46 3.65
C GLU A 480 43.20 0.03 3.42
N PRO A 481 43.74 0.95 4.25
CA PRO A 481 43.50 2.37 4.08
C PRO A 481 44.09 2.81 2.73
N LEU A 482 43.24 3.27 1.82
CA LEU A 482 43.69 3.90 0.58
C LEU A 482 44.32 5.25 0.91
N THR A 483 45.42 5.57 0.22
CA THR A 483 46.03 6.89 0.32
C THR A 483 45.18 7.92 -0.43
N GLU A 484 45.38 9.21 -0.11
CA GLU A 484 44.72 10.29 -0.86
C GLU A 484 45.12 10.29 -2.35
N ASP A 485 46.34 9.87 -2.66
CA ASP A 485 46.82 9.71 -4.04
C ASP A 485 46.04 8.61 -4.80
N ASP A 486 45.69 7.51 -4.13
CA ASP A 486 44.87 6.46 -4.72
C ASP A 486 43.45 6.96 -5.02
N LEU A 487 42.86 7.75 -4.11
CA LEU A 487 41.54 8.37 -4.33
C LEU A 487 41.57 9.37 -5.49
N ASP A 488 42.66 10.13 -5.63
CA ASP A 488 42.83 11.06 -6.74
C ASP A 488 42.98 10.32 -8.08
N LEU A 489 43.70 9.18 -8.11
CA LEU A 489 43.77 8.30 -9.29
C LEU A 489 42.40 7.72 -9.68
N LEU A 490 41.60 7.30 -8.69
CA LEU A 490 40.24 6.80 -8.92
C LEU A 490 39.31 7.89 -9.45
N SER A 491 39.45 9.12 -8.94
CA SER A 491 38.60 10.25 -9.34
C SER A 491 38.77 10.66 -10.81
N LYS A 492 39.94 10.39 -11.40
CA LYS A 492 40.25 10.68 -12.82
C LYS A 492 39.53 9.74 -13.79
N GLN A 493 39.04 8.59 -13.32
CA GLN A 493 38.33 7.64 -14.17
C GLN A 493 36.95 8.19 -14.56
N ALA A 494 36.55 7.99 -15.81
CA ALA A 494 35.27 8.45 -16.36
C ALA A 494 34.11 7.50 -15.98
N LEU A 495 33.84 7.38 -14.67
CA LEU A 495 32.82 6.49 -14.13
C LEU A 495 31.62 7.26 -13.55
N ASN A 496 30.43 6.68 -13.67
CA ASN A 496 29.22 7.14 -12.99
C ASN A 496 29.06 6.50 -11.59
N GLY A 497 28.11 6.98 -10.79
CA GLY A 497 27.94 6.51 -9.41
C GLY A 497 27.55 5.03 -9.30
N ARG A 498 26.79 4.51 -10.27
CA ARG A 498 26.41 3.10 -10.35
C ARG A 498 27.61 2.22 -10.70
N GLU A 499 28.44 2.65 -11.64
CA GLU A 499 29.68 1.98 -12.01
C GLU A 499 30.67 1.95 -10.85
N ILE A 500 30.82 3.05 -10.10
CA ILE A 500 31.67 3.09 -8.90
C ILE A 500 31.21 2.04 -7.88
N LYS A 501 29.90 1.94 -7.62
CA LYS A 501 29.33 0.91 -6.73
C LYS A 501 29.68 -0.49 -7.22
N ASN A 502 29.51 -0.75 -8.51
CA ASN A 502 29.80 -2.05 -9.11
C ASN A 502 31.29 -2.39 -9.01
N VAL A 503 32.18 -1.43 -9.29
CA VAL A 503 33.63 -1.61 -9.18
C VAL A 503 34.03 -1.97 -7.75
N VAL A 504 33.54 -1.21 -6.75
CA VAL A 504 33.86 -1.48 -5.34
C VAL A 504 33.27 -2.81 -4.88
N GLY A 505 32.04 -3.15 -5.29
CA GLY A 505 31.40 -4.43 -4.99
C GLY A 505 32.16 -5.62 -5.58
N SER A 506 32.51 -5.58 -6.86
CA SER A 506 33.31 -6.64 -7.50
C SER A 506 34.72 -6.75 -6.92
N ALA A 507 35.33 -5.63 -6.53
CA ALA A 507 36.63 -5.64 -5.85
C ALA A 507 36.53 -6.31 -4.47
N GLN A 508 35.43 -6.07 -3.73
CA GLN A 508 35.13 -6.76 -2.48
C GLN A 508 34.97 -8.27 -2.72
N ASP A 509 34.18 -8.69 -3.71
CA ASP A 509 33.96 -10.11 -4.00
C ASP A 509 35.27 -10.83 -4.38
N LEU A 510 36.15 -10.18 -5.14
CA LEU A 510 37.49 -10.70 -5.44
C LEU A 510 38.34 -10.87 -4.19
N ALA A 511 38.32 -9.90 -3.27
CA ALA A 511 39.06 -9.96 -2.02
C ALA A 511 38.53 -11.07 -1.09
N VAL A 512 37.19 -11.21 -0.99
CA VAL A 512 36.53 -12.30 -0.25
C VAL A 512 36.97 -13.66 -0.78
N ASN A 513 36.94 -13.85 -2.10
CA ASN A 513 37.27 -15.13 -2.72
C ASN A 513 38.76 -15.51 -2.53
N LYS A 514 39.66 -14.52 -2.47
CA LYS A 514 41.09 -14.74 -2.20
C LYS A 514 41.44 -14.83 -0.71
N GLY A 515 40.50 -14.49 0.19
CA GLY A 515 40.76 -14.43 1.63
C GLY A 515 41.72 -13.30 2.03
N GLU A 516 41.83 -12.25 1.22
CA GLU A 516 42.74 -11.12 1.43
C GLU A 516 41.97 -9.87 1.88
N ALA A 517 42.68 -8.85 2.39
CA ALA A 517 42.09 -7.54 2.64
C ALA A 517 41.74 -6.82 1.32
N LEU A 518 40.66 -6.03 1.33
CA LEU A 518 40.34 -5.18 0.18
C LEU A 518 41.44 -4.14 0.04
N SER A 519 42.07 -4.10 -1.14
CA SER A 519 43.23 -3.26 -1.44
C SER A 519 43.09 -2.64 -2.82
N MET A 520 43.92 -1.63 -3.10
CA MET A 520 43.91 -0.95 -4.39
C MET A 520 44.17 -1.90 -5.57
N ARG A 521 44.88 -3.02 -5.35
CA ARG A 521 45.13 -4.04 -6.37
C ARG A 521 43.83 -4.65 -6.91
N HIS A 522 42.90 -4.98 -6.01
CA HIS A 522 41.59 -5.53 -6.37
C HIS A 522 40.76 -4.52 -7.18
N ILE A 523 40.77 -3.25 -6.76
CA ILE A 523 40.05 -2.18 -7.45
C ILE A 523 40.63 -1.94 -8.85
N ARG A 524 41.96 -1.87 -8.99
CA ARG A 524 42.62 -1.71 -10.30
C ARG A 524 42.30 -2.85 -11.25
N GLN A 525 42.33 -4.09 -10.77
CA GLN A 525 42.00 -5.26 -11.58
C GLN A 525 40.57 -5.16 -12.15
N VAL A 526 39.60 -4.72 -11.35
CA VAL A 526 38.21 -4.55 -11.81
C VAL A 526 38.08 -3.38 -12.78
N LEU A 527 38.77 -2.27 -12.49
CA LEU A 527 38.80 -1.09 -13.37
C LEU A 527 39.35 -1.41 -14.75
N GLU A 528 40.41 -2.22 -14.85
CA GLU A 528 40.98 -2.64 -16.14
C GLU A 528 39.98 -3.44 -16.97
N VAL A 529 39.24 -4.36 -16.35
CA VAL A 529 38.17 -5.12 -16.99
C VAL A 529 37.04 -4.19 -17.47
N HIS A 530 36.63 -3.26 -16.62
CA HIS A 530 35.57 -2.31 -16.94
C HIS A 530 35.97 -1.35 -18.08
N ALA A 531 37.22 -0.90 -18.09
CA ALA A 531 37.79 -0.06 -19.14
C ALA A 531 37.95 -0.80 -20.46
N LYS A 532 38.32 -2.10 -20.43
CA LYS A 532 38.37 -2.95 -21.62
C LYS A 532 36.98 -3.11 -22.24
N PHE A 533 35.98 -3.47 -21.44
CA PHE A 533 34.59 -3.58 -21.92
C PHE A 533 34.06 -2.25 -22.48
N GLY A 534 34.35 -1.13 -21.82
CA GLY A 534 33.97 0.20 -22.31
C GLY A 534 34.60 0.57 -23.66
N ARG A 535 35.82 0.11 -23.94
CA ARG A 535 36.47 0.24 -25.27
C ARG A 535 35.80 -0.64 -26.32
N ASP A 536 35.50 -1.89 -25.96
CA ASP A 536 34.80 -2.83 -26.86
C ASP A 536 33.42 -2.28 -27.28
N LEU A 537 32.69 -1.68 -26.34
CA LEU A 537 31.37 -1.08 -26.61
C LEU A 537 31.42 0.12 -27.57
N LYS A 538 32.57 0.82 -27.63
CA LYS A 538 32.79 1.97 -28.52
C LYS A 538 33.33 1.56 -29.91
N GLY A 539 33.39 0.27 -30.21
CA GLY A 539 33.88 -0.26 -31.49
C GLY A 539 35.21 -1.01 -31.41
N GLY A 540 35.70 -1.31 -30.19
CA GLY A 540 36.90 -2.11 -29.98
C GLY A 540 38.21 -1.46 -30.45
N PRO A 541 39.30 -2.23 -30.58
CA PRO A 541 40.59 -1.71 -31.02
C PRO A 541 40.57 -1.11 -32.43
N GLY A 542 39.64 -1.57 -33.29
CA GLY A 542 39.46 -1.02 -34.64
C GLY A 542 38.96 0.42 -34.68
N TYR A 543 38.23 0.89 -33.66
CA TYR A 543 37.78 2.29 -33.57
C TYR A 543 38.92 3.25 -33.18
N GLU A 544 39.82 2.82 -32.29
CA GLU A 544 41.03 3.59 -31.93
C GLU A 544 42.04 3.63 -33.09
N ASP A 545 42.22 2.52 -33.81
CA ASP A 545 43.06 2.48 -35.02
C ASP A 545 42.46 3.32 -36.16
N ALA A 546 41.12 3.33 -36.31
CA ALA A 546 40.44 4.23 -37.22
C ALA A 546 40.65 5.71 -36.82
N MET A 547 40.46 6.08 -35.55
CA MET A 547 40.72 7.45 -35.07
C MET A 547 42.19 7.88 -35.24
N ARG A 548 43.15 6.97 -35.02
CA ARG A 548 44.58 7.26 -35.22
C ARG A 548 44.96 7.40 -36.70
N SER A 549 44.20 6.80 -37.62
CA SER A 549 44.41 6.96 -39.06
C SER A 549 43.89 8.28 -39.63
N TYR A 550 43.12 9.04 -38.85
CA TYR A 550 42.54 10.34 -39.24
C TYR A 550 43.33 11.57 -38.74
N PHE A 551 44.38 11.40 -37.93
CA PHE A 551 45.21 12.50 -37.41
C PHE A 551 46.64 12.47 -37.94
#